data_AF-A0AAU9DQR4-F1
#
_entry.id   AF-A0AAU9DQR4-F1
#
_cell.length_a   1.000
_cell.length_b   1.000
_cell.length_c   1.000
_cell.angle_alpha   90.00
_cell.angle_beta   90.00
_cell.angle_gamma   90.00
#
_symmetry.space_group_name_H-M   'P 1'
#
loop_
_entity.id
_entity.type
_entity.pdbx_description
1 polymer ?
#
loop_
_entity_poly.entity_id
_entity_poly.type
_entity_poly.pdbx_seq_one_letter_code
_entity_poly.pdbx_strand_id
1 'polypeptide(L)'
;MNCWNCGKEINEEDKFCKYCGKEQGKKGKLHQKPMGILLEFFVIGPFCLYHLWKSPIINNRDKKIYTAIISGITIVLILLLSYAVSIIIKYYMTMFSF
;
A
#
# COMPACT_ATOMS: atom_id res chain seq x y z
N MET A 1 13.86 28.36 -2.38
CA MET A 1 13.57 26.98 -2.87
C MET A 1 12.09 26.86 -3.20
N ASN A 2 11.69 26.03 -4.17
CA ASN A 2 10.27 25.82 -4.46
C ASN A 2 9.70 24.63 -3.70
N CYS A 3 8.45 24.74 -3.25
CA CYS A 3 7.74 23.66 -2.59
C CYS A 3 7.55 22.47 -3.55
N TRP A 4 7.94 21.27 -3.11
CA TRP A 4 7.84 20.06 -3.93
C TRP A 4 6.42 19.63 -4.27
N ASN A 5 5.41 20.19 -3.60
CA ASN A 5 4.01 19.84 -3.80
C ASN A 5 3.21 20.88 -4.59
N CYS A 6 3.34 22.16 -4.26
CA CYS A 6 2.54 23.22 -4.90
C CYS A 6 3.36 24.13 -5.81
N GLY A 7 4.68 23.95 -5.91
CA GLY A 7 5.56 24.73 -6.79
C GLY A 7 5.78 26.18 -6.35
N LYS A 8 5.14 26.65 -5.28
CA LYS A 8 5.33 28.01 -4.76
C LYS A 8 6.69 28.16 -4.08
N GLU A 9 7.24 29.36 -4.20
CA GLU A 9 8.50 29.73 -3.56
C GLU A 9 8.34 29.77 -2.02
N ILE A 10 9.25 29.08 -1.34
CA ILE A 10 9.33 28.95 0.12
C ILE A 10 10.77 29.19 0.57
N ASN A 11 10.94 29.55 1.84
CA ASN A 11 12.27 29.66 2.41
C ASN A 11 12.86 28.27 2.64
N GLU A 12 14.19 28.14 2.52
CA GLU A 12 14.89 26.86 2.72
C GLU A 12 14.82 26.38 4.17
N GLU A 13 14.55 27.30 5.10
CA GLU A 13 14.35 27.03 6.53
C GLU A 13 12.90 26.66 6.88
N ASP A 14 11.95 26.88 5.96
CA ASP A 14 10.53 26.59 6.20
C ASP A 14 10.34 25.07 6.30
N LYS A 15 10.10 24.56 7.52
CA LYS A 15 9.79 23.12 7.72
C LYS A 15 8.48 22.71 7.07
N PHE A 16 7.55 23.63 6.86
CA PHE A 16 6.25 23.38 6.22
C PHE A 16 5.95 24.47 5.22
N CYS A 17 5.35 24.11 4.09
CA CYS A 17 4.91 25.08 3.10
C CYS A 17 3.72 25.87 3.64
N LYS A 18 3.90 27.17 3.86
CA LYS A 18 2.84 28.11 4.29
C LYS A 18 1.61 28.18 3.37
N TYR A 19 1.71 27.69 2.13
CA TYR A 19 0.61 27.72 1.16
C TYR A 19 -0.19 26.43 1.07
N CYS A 20 0.44 25.26 1.25
CA CYS A 20 -0.23 23.97 1.12
C CYS A 20 -0.17 23.10 2.38
N GLY A 21 0.52 23.55 3.42
CA GLY A 21 0.68 22.86 4.70
C GLY A 21 1.60 21.64 4.67
N LYS A 22 2.22 21.28 3.53
CA LYS A 22 3.08 20.09 3.45
C LYS A 22 4.49 20.35 3.97
N GLU A 23 5.03 19.40 4.72
CA GLU A 23 6.39 19.44 5.25
C GLU A 23 7.45 19.49 4.13
N GLN A 24 8.51 20.29 4.31
CA GLN A 24 9.54 20.61 3.33
C GLN A 24 10.97 20.27 3.82
N GLY A 25 11.12 19.65 4.99
CA GLY A 25 12.42 19.39 5.62
C GLY A 25 13.04 18.03 5.31
N LYS A 26 14.26 18.03 4.75
CA LYS A 26 15.19 16.89 4.84
C LYS A 26 15.73 16.78 6.27
N LYS A 27 15.19 15.85 7.07
CA LYS A 27 15.88 14.97 8.06
C LYS A 27 14.85 14.35 9.00
N GLY A 28 14.21 13.32 8.48
CA GLY A 28 13.34 12.41 9.20
C GLY A 28 13.10 11.17 8.36
N LYS A 29 14.18 10.52 7.90
CA LYS A 29 14.16 9.24 7.17
C LYS A 29 13.74 8.08 8.11
N LEU A 30 12.65 8.24 8.86
CA LEU A 30 12.09 7.19 9.69
C LEU A 30 10.71 6.86 9.13
N HIS A 31 10.66 5.79 8.32
CA HIS A 31 9.51 5.19 7.61
C HIS A 31 9.42 5.36 6.08
N GLN A 32 10.49 5.81 5.41
CA GLN A 32 10.62 5.65 3.94
C GLN A 32 11.43 4.40 3.58
N LYS A 33 11.09 3.24 4.16
CA LYS A 33 11.57 1.96 3.64
C LYS A 33 10.40 1.23 2.99
N PRO A 34 10.62 0.55 1.85
CA PRO A 34 9.62 -0.35 1.26
C PRO A 34 9.09 -1.40 2.25
N MET A 35 9.82 -1.65 3.34
CA MET A 35 9.38 -2.45 4.48
C MET A 35 8.11 -1.94 5.18
N GLY A 36 7.85 -0.61 5.23
CA GLY A 36 6.65 -0.08 5.88
C GLY A 36 5.37 -0.44 5.13
N ILE A 37 5.43 -0.45 3.80
CA ILE A 37 4.30 -0.86 2.93
C ILE A 37 4.01 -2.36 3.08
N LEU A 38 5.08 -3.16 3.23
CA LEU A 38 4.96 -4.60 3.50
C LEU A 38 4.33 -4.87 4.86
N LEU A 39 4.66 -4.06 5.87
CA LEU A 39 4.07 -4.15 7.20
C LEU A 39 2.58 -3.77 7.19
N GLU A 40 2.22 -2.68 6.51
CA GLU A 40 0.81 -2.29 6.35
C GLU A 40 0.02 -3.37 5.61
N PHE A 41 0.60 -4.01 4.57
CA PHE A 41 -0.04 -5.10 3.84
C PHE A 41 -0.43 -6.27 4.75
N PHE A 42 0.38 -6.60 5.76
CA PHE A 42 0.04 -7.66 6.72
C PHE A 42 -1.10 -7.29 7.69
N VAL A 43 -1.34 -5.99 7.94
CA VAL A 43 -2.34 -5.52 8.89
C VAL A 43 -3.66 -5.18 8.21
N ILE A 44 -3.60 -4.46 7.10
CA ILE A 44 -4.75 -3.86 6.39
C ILE A 44 -5.06 -4.62 5.09
N GLY A 45 -4.15 -5.51 4.65
CA GLY A 45 -4.34 -6.32 3.45
C GLY A 45 -4.21 -5.52 2.16
N PRO A 46 -4.96 -5.90 1.09
CA PRO A 46 -4.86 -5.25 -0.22
C PRO A 46 -5.33 -3.78 -0.21
N PHE A 47 -6.02 -3.33 0.85
CA PHE A 47 -6.47 -1.94 1.00
C PHE A 47 -5.31 -0.94 1.18
N CYS A 48 -4.09 -1.40 1.49
CA CYS A 48 -2.88 -0.57 1.49
C CYS A 48 -2.59 0.11 0.15
N LEU A 49 -3.09 -0.45 -0.96
CA LEU A 49 -2.93 0.14 -2.29
C LEU A 49 -3.54 1.54 -2.40
N TYR A 50 -4.63 1.81 -1.67
CA TYR A 50 -5.24 3.13 -1.63
C TYR A 50 -4.30 4.17 -1.00
N HIS A 51 -3.65 3.80 0.11
CA HIS A 51 -2.66 4.66 0.78
C HIS A 51 -1.40 4.87 -0.08
N LEU A 52 -0.95 3.83 -0.79
CA LEU A 52 0.19 3.91 -1.72
C LEU A 52 -0.03 4.95 -2.81
N TRP A 53 -1.24 5.02 -3.39
CA TRP A 53 -1.54 5.96 -4.46
C TRP A 53 -1.64 7.40 -3.99
N LYS A 54 -2.19 7.63 -2.78
CA LYS A 54 -2.27 8.95 -2.15
C LYS A 54 -0.89 9.52 -1.77
N SER A 55 0.11 8.66 -1.56
CA SER A 55 1.47 9.09 -1.24
C SER A 55 2.12 9.83 -2.41
N PRO A 56 2.48 11.12 -2.28
CA PRO A 56 3.13 11.89 -3.34
C PRO A 56 4.65 11.66 -3.40
N ILE A 57 5.18 10.76 -2.54
CA ILE A 57 6.61 10.53 -2.34
C ILE A 57 7.15 9.42 -3.25
N ILE A 58 6.29 8.46 -3.65
CA ILE A 58 6.68 7.28 -4.42
C ILE A 58 6.52 7.56 -5.91
N ASN A 59 7.53 7.17 -6.70
CA ASN A 59 7.53 7.32 -8.14
C ASN A 59 6.39 6.49 -8.79
N ASN A 60 5.82 7.01 -9.88
CA ASN A 60 4.69 6.35 -10.55
C ASN A 60 5.02 4.95 -11.11
N ARG A 61 6.30 4.66 -11.41
CA ARG A 61 6.73 3.31 -11.81
C ARG A 61 6.69 2.32 -10.65
N ASP A 62 7.23 2.72 -9.50
CA ASP A 62 7.29 1.85 -8.32
C ASP A 62 5.89 1.55 -7.80
N LYS A 63 4.97 2.52 -7.83
CA LYS A 63 3.55 2.31 -7.48
C LYS A 63 2.93 1.18 -8.30
N LYS A 64 3.20 1.12 -9.61
CA LYS A 64 2.69 0.06 -10.50
C LYS A 64 3.26 -1.30 -10.14
N ILE A 65 4.56 -1.38 -9.84
CA ILE A 65 5.23 -2.63 -9.44
C ILE A 65 4.64 -3.17 -8.14
N TYR A 66 4.52 -2.35 -7.10
CA TYR A 66 3.91 -2.77 -5.84
C TYR A 66 2.45 -3.19 -6.01
N THR A 67 1.69 -2.46 -6.84
CA THR A 67 0.30 -2.81 -7.13
C THR A 67 0.20 -4.18 -7.81
N ALA A 68 1.06 -4.48 -8.78
CA ALA A 68 1.09 -5.77 -9.46
C ALA A 68 1.49 -6.93 -8.55
N ILE A 69 2.46 -6.73 -7.65
CA ILE A 69 2.89 -7.75 -6.68
C ILE A 69 1.76 -8.05 -5.70
N ILE A 70 1.18 -7.01 -5.09
CA ILE A 70 0.12 -7.15 -4.07
C ILE A 70 -1.13 -7.79 -4.68
N SER A 71 -1.51 -7.41 -5.90
CA SER A 71 -2.67 -8.01 -6.58
C SER A 71 -2.42 -9.49 -6.90
N GLY A 72 -1.22 -9.84 -7.38
CA GLY A 72 -0.84 -11.23 -7.65
C GLY A 72 -0.93 -12.11 -6.39
N ILE A 73 -0.36 -11.64 -5.28
CA ILE A 73 -0.42 -12.35 -3.99
C ILE A 73 -1.89 -12.51 -3.53
N THR A 74 -2.69 -11.46 -3.65
CA THR A 74 -4.11 -11.48 -3.24
C THR A 74 -4.91 -12.50 -4.04
N ILE A 75 -4.70 -12.57 -5.37
CA ILE A 75 -5.39 -13.54 -6.23
C ILE A 75 -5.01 -14.97 -5.84
N VAL A 76 -3.73 -15.24 -5.61
CA VAL A 76 -3.25 -16.57 -5.19
C VAL A 76 -3.87 -16.99 -3.86
N LEU A 77 -3.92 -16.09 -2.87
CA LEU A 77 -4.57 -16.34 -1.59
C LEU A 77 -6.05 -16.68 -1.73
N ILE A 78 -6.77 -15.95 -2.58
CA ILE A 78 -8.20 -16.20 -2.85
C ILE A 78 -8.41 -17.56 -3.50
N LEU A 79 -7.56 -17.95 -4.47
CA LEU A 79 -7.65 -19.26 -5.13
C LEU A 79 -7.36 -20.42 -4.16
N LEU A 80 -6.37 -20.26 -3.28
CA LEU A 80 -6.09 -21.26 -2.24
C LEU A 80 -7.26 -21.41 -1.27
N LEU A 81 -7.85 -20.30 -0.84
CA LEU A 81 -9.02 -20.28 0.02
C LEU A 81 -10.23 -20.94 -0.64
N SER A 82 -10.53 -20.59 -1.90
CA SER A 82 -11.67 -21.17 -2.62
C SER A 82 -11.49 -22.67 -2.85
N TYR A 83 -10.26 -23.12 -3.11
CA TYR A 83 -9.92 -24.53 -3.20
C TYR A 83 -10.11 -25.26 -1.86
N ALA A 84 -9.61 -24.69 -0.76
CA ALA A 84 -9.79 -25.24 0.57
C ALA A 84 -11.28 -25.35 0.95
N VAL A 85 -12.06 -24.30 0.70
CA VAL A 85 -13.51 -24.30 0.92
C VAL A 85 -14.21 -25.36 0.06
N SER A 86 -13.82 -25.52 -1.19
CA SER A 86 -14.39 -26.54 -2.10
C SER A 86 -14.14 -27.96 -1.58
N ILE A 87 -12.96 -28.23 -1.02
CA ILE A 87 -12.66 -29.52 -0.38
C ILE A 87 -13.54 -29.74 0.84
N ILE A 88 -13.65 -28.73 1.72
CA ILE A 88 -14.44 -28.82 2.95
C ILE A 88 -15.91 -29.06 2.61
N ILE A 89 -16.48 -28.34 1.64
CA ILE A 89 -17.86 -28.54 1.19
C ILE A 89 -18.05 -29.96 0.66
N LYS A 90 -17.13 -30.45 -0.18
CA LYS A 90 -17.20 -31.82 -0.71
C LYS A 90 -17.18 -32.86 0.41
N TYR A 91 -16.34 -32.66 1.43
CA TYR A 91 -16.27 -33.53 2.60
C TYR A 91 -17.61 -33.56 3.37
N TYR A 92 -18.21 -32.40 3.63
CA TYR A 92 -19.51 -32.33 4.30
C TYR A 92 -20.64 -32.95 3.47
N MET A 93 -20.66 -32.75 2.14
CA MET A 93 -21.68 -33.36 1.28
C MET A 93 -21.59 -34.90 1.26
N THR A 94 -20.39 -35.47 1.31
CA THR A 94 -20.24 -36.95 1.38
C THR A 94 -20.70 -37.51 2.73
N MET A 95 -20.53 -36.76 3.82
CA MET A 95 -20.88 -37.21 5.17
C MET A 95 -22.40 -37.11 5.46
N PHE A 96 -23.06 -36.08 4.93
CA PHE A 96 -24.50 -35.81 5.16
C PHE A 96 -25.43 -36.52 4.15
N SER A 97 -24.90 -37.30 3.21
CA SER A 97 -25.66 -38.07 2.22
C SER A 97 -25.95 -39.52 2.66
N PHE A 98 -26.18 -39.73 3.96
CA PHE A 98 -26.61 -41.01 4.55
C PHE A 98 -28.04 -40.92 5.07
#